data_AF-A0A256ZVJ5-F1
#
_entry.id   AF-A0A256ZVJ5-F1
#
_cell.length_a   1.000
_cell.length_b   1.000
_cell.length_c   1.000
_cell.angle_alpha   90.00
_cell.angle_beta   90.00
_cell.angle_gamma   90.00
#
_symmetry.space_group_name_H-M   'P 1'
#
loop_
_entity.id
_entity.type
_entity.pdbx_description
1 polymer ?
#
loop_
_entity_poly.entity_id
_entity_poly.type
_entity_poly.pdbx_seq_one_letter_code
_entity_poly.pdbx_strand_id
1 'polypeptide(L)' 'MAEVKGQKIKASTELLKPKLGDYVLVYGGFVMDIVDKKQAKKILEEA' A
#
# COMPACT_ATOMS: atom_id res chain seq x y z
N MET A 1 -9.85 0.49 -0.32
CA MET A 1 -9.28 1.80 0.08
C MET A 1 -8.02 1.51 0.86
N ALA A 2 -6.92 2.22 0.55
CA ALA A 2 -5.68 2.13 1.32
C ALA A 2 -5.61 3.31 2.30
N GLU A 3 -4.86 3.17 3.39
CA GLU A 3 -4.62 4.25 4.35
C GLU A 3 -3.14 4.65 4.31
N VAL A 4 -2.88 5.95 4.18
CA VAL A 4 -1.53 6.53 4.22
C VAL A 4 -1.54 7.67 5.23
N LYS A 5 -0.75 7.54 6.30
CA LYS A 5 -0.63 8.55 7.38
C LYS A 5 -2.00 9.03 7.92
N GLY A 6 -2.94 8.10 8.13
CA GLY A 6 -4.30 8.39 8.62
C GLY A 6 -5.29 8.86 7.54
N GLN A 7 -4.85 9.09 6.31
CA GLN A 7 -5.72 9.49 5.20
C GLN A 7 -6.12 8.28 4.35
N LYS A 8 -7.41 8.18 4.04
CA LYS A 8 -7.93 7.13 3.14
C LYS A 8 -7.80 7.58 1.70
N ILE A 9 -7.10 6.78 0.90
CA ILE A 9 -6.94 6.99 -0.54
C ILE A 9 -7.65 5.89 -1.34
N LYS A 10 -8.19 6.26 -2.50
CA LYS A 10 -8.64 5.27 -3.49
C LYS A 10 -7.42 4.80 -4.28
N ALA A 11 -7.22 3.49 -4.31
CA ALA A 11 -6.21 2.84 -5.12
C ALA A 11 -6.89 1.71 -5.91
N SER A 12 -6.59 1.63 -7.20
CA SER A 12 -7.06 0.57 -8.08
C SER A 12 -6.35 -0.74 -7.75
N THR A 13 -7.13 -1.81 -7.65
CA THR A 13 -6.68 -3.19 -7.42
C THR A 13 -6.82 -4.04 -8.69
N GLU A 14 -6.77 -3.42 -9.85
CA GLU A 14 -6.89 -4.12 -11.14
C GLU A 14 -5.65 -4.95 -11.46
N LEU A 15 -4.46 -4.43 -11.10
CA LEU A 15 -3.18 -5.10 -11.35
C LEU A 15 -2.88 -6.21 -10.33
N LEU A 16 -3.30 -6.00 -9.09
CA LEU A 16 -3.05 -6.89 -7.95
C LEU A 16 -4.29 -6.94 -7.06
N LYS A 17 -4.53 -8.10 -6.44
CA LYS A 17 -5.69 -8.34 -5.56
C LYS A 17 -5.27 -8.42 -4.08
N PRO A 18 -4.94 -7.29 -3.43
CA PRO A 18 -4.63 -7.27 -2.02
C PRO A 18 -5.86 -7.59 -1.17
N LYS A 19 -5.62 -8.13 0.02
CA LYS A 19 -6.63 -8.39 1.05
C LYS A 19 -6.60 -7.29 2.10
N LEU A 20 -7.68 -7.19 2.88
CA LEU A 20 -7.70 -6.29 4.04
C LEU A 20 -6.60 -6.69 5.02
N GLY A 21 -5.78 -5.72 5.42
CA GLY A 21 -4.63 -5.92 6.30
C GLY A 21 -3.28 -6.02 5.57
N ASP A 22 -3.28 -6.20 4.25
CA ASP A 22 -2.05 -6.16 3.46
C ASP A 22 -1.47 -4.74 3.43
N TYR A 23 -0.14 -4.64 3.48
CA TYR A 23 0.56 -3.40 3.17
C TYR A 23 0.85 -3.37 1.69
N VAL A 24 0.60 -2.23 1.05
CA VAL A 24 0.70 -2.10 -0.41
C VAL A 24 1.51 -0.87 -0.80
N LEU A 25 2.24 -1.00 -1.90
CA LEU A 25 2.84 0.15 -2.58
C LEU A 25 1.84 0.69 -3.58
N VAL A 26 1.56 1.99 -3.49
CA VAL A 26 0.63 2.68 -4.38
C VAL A 26 1.40 3.72 -5.19
N TYR A 27 1.27 3.66 -6.51
CA TYR A 27 1.85 4.64 -7.42
C TYR A 27 0.87 4.97 -8.54
N GLY A 28 0.72 6.25 -8.86
CA GLY A 28 -0.23 6.70 -9.90
C GLY A 28 -1.69 6.30 -9.64
N GLY A 29 -2.05 6.00 -8.38
CA GLY A 29 -3.39 5.52 -8.02
C GLY A 29 -3.61 4.01 -8.20
N PHE A 30 -2.59 3.24 -8.53
CA PHE A 30 -2.65 1.78 -8.66
C PHE A 30 -1.85 1.08 -7.58
N VAL A 31 -2.33 -0.08 -7.13
CA VAL A 31 -1.55 -1.00 -6.29
C VAL A 31 -0.49 -1.65 -7.18
N MET A 32 0.78 -1.33 -6.91
CA MET A 32 1.92 -1.81 -7.68
C MET A 32 2.54 -3.07 -7.08
N ASP A 33 2.50 -3.19 -5.74
CA ASP A 33 3.06 -4.34 -5.04
C ASP A 33 2.38 -4.56 -3.68
N ILE A 34 2.46 -5.78 -3.18
CA ILE A 34 2.04 -6.17 -1.83
C ILE A 34 3.30 -6.50 -1.02
N VAL A 35 3.54 -5.72 0.02
CA VAL A 35 4.73 -5.82 0.87
C VAL A 35 4.36 -6.33 2.25
N ASP A 36 5.31 -6.99 2.92
CA ASP A 36 5.10 -7.38 4.31
C ASP A 36 5.23 -6.18 5.27
N LYS A 37 4.71 -6.35 6.49
CA LYS A 37 4.69 -5.29 7.50
C LYS A 37 6.09 -4.79 7.90
N LYS A 38 7.10 -5.67 7.97
CA LYS A 38 8.48 -5.29 8.31
C LYS A 38 9.10 -4.46 7.20
N GLN A 39 8.90 -4.88 5.94
CA GLN A 39 9.38 -4.15 4.78
C GLN A 39 8.68 -2.78 4.66
N ALA A 40 7.35 -2.74 4.80
CA ALA A 40 6.59 -1.49 4.80
C ALA A 40 7.09 -0.51 5.88
N LYS A 41 7.35 -1.02 7.09
CA LYS A 41 7.89 -0.22 8.19
C LYS A 41 9.27 0.35 7.84
N LYS A 42 10.18 -0.47 7.32
CA LYS A 42 11.51 -0.03 6.91
C LYS A 42 11.45 1.07 5.85
N ILE A 43 10.62 0.90 4.83
CA ILE A 43 10.42 1.89 3.76
C ILE A 43 9.92 3.23 4.33
N LEU A 44 8.99 3.19 5.30
CA LEU A 44 8.45 4.40 5.92
C LEU A 44 9.42 5.10 6.89
N GLU A 45 10.39 4.38 7.46
CA GLU A 45 11.43 4.95 8.32
C GLU A 45 12.57 5.57 7.49
N GLU A 46 12.80 5.06 6.28
CA GLU A 46 13.83 5.54 5.35
C GLU A 46 13.33 6.66 4.40
N ALA A 47 12.04 7.00 4.42
CA ALA A 47 11.39 7.99 3.54
C ALA A 47 10.99 9.28 4.27
#